data_AF-A0A9Q0FYK2-F1
#
_entry.id   AF-A0A9Q0FYK2-F1
#
_cell.length_a   1.000
_cell.length_b   1.000
_cell.length_c   1.000
_cell.angle_alpha   90.00
_cell.angle_beta   90.00
_cell.angle_gamma   90.00
#
_symmetry.space_group_name_H-M   'P 1'
#
loop_
_entity.id
_entity.type
_entity.pdbx_description
1 polymer ?
#
loop_
_entity_poly.entity_id
_entity_poly.type
_entity_poly.pdbx_seq_one_letter_code
_entity_poly.pdbx_strand_id
1 'polypeptide(L)'
;LIEFYATVDHLVSNAGVMQMGFIEDCTQISDFARVMDTNFWGFVNCSRFAVPHLKKSRGRIIVISSACEWLPIPRYGFYYVGNVSQQM
;
A
#
# COMPACT_ATOMS: atom_id res chain seq x y z
N LEU A 1 19.53 -2.47 -0.52
CA LEU A 1 19.20 -1.93 0.82
C LEU A 1 19.58 -2.93 1.91
N ILE A 2 18.96 -4.11 1.98
CA ILE A 2 19.32 -5.15 2.97
C ILE A 2 20.74 -5.73 2.74
N GLU A 3 21.21 -5.76 1.48
CA GLU A 3 22.60 -6.15 1.18
C GLU A 3 23.64 -5.11 1.64
N PHE A 4 23.22 -3.85 1.80
CA PHE A 4 24.09 -2.75 2.25
C PHE A 4 23.97 -2.50 3.76
N TYR A 5 22.78 -2.68 4.32
CA TYR A 5 22.47 -2.52 5.73
C TYR A 5 22.07 -3.89 6.27
N ALA A 6 22.90 -4.44 7.16
CA ALA A 6 22.73 -5.80 7.72
C ALA A 6 21.36 -6.09 8.37
N THR A 7 20.59 -5.04 8.67
CA THR A 7 19.24 -5.16 9.22
C THR A 7 18.36 -3.98 8.81
N VAL A 8 17.06 -4.12 9.06
CA VAL A 8 16.04 -3.08 8.93
C VAL A 8 15.37 -2.92 10.28
N ASP A 9 15.36 -1.69 10.81
CA ASP A 9 14.72 -1.38 12.09
C ASP A 9 13.28 -0.89 11.91
N HIS A 10 12.98 -0.17 10.83
CA HIS A 10 11.62 0.27 10.55
C HIS A 10 11.34 0.26 9.04
N LEU A 11 10.11 -0.09 8.69
CA LEU A 11 9.58 0.07 7.33
C LEU A 11 8.51 1.16 7.36
N VAL A 12 8.64 2.17 6.51
CA VAL A 12 7.61 3.19 6.28
C VAL A 12 6.98 2.96 4.92
N SER A 13 5.71 2.51 4.90
CA SER A 13 4.91 2.39 3.68
C SER A 13 4.21 3.72 3.41
N ASN A 14 4.72 4.46 2.43
CA ASN A 14 4.16 5.75 2.01
C ASN A 14 3.80 5.80 0.52
N ALA A 15 4.24 4.80 -0.27
CA ALA A 15 3.95 4.79 -1.69
C ALA A 15 2.45 4.65 -1.92
N GLY A 16 1.87 5.62 -2.63
CA GLY A 16 0.45 5.64 -2.94
C GLY A 16 0.19 6.46 -4.20
N VAL A 17 -0.66 5.94 -5.07
CA VAL A 17 -1.20 6.66 -6.23
C VAL A 17 -2.71 6.65 -6.18
N MET A 18 -3.29 7.74 -6.64
CA MET A 18 -4.72 7.94 -6.66
C MET A 18 -5.22 7.94 -8.10
N GLN A 19 -6.31 7.23 -8.33
CA GLN A 19 -7.05 7.25 -9.58
C GLN A 19 -8.53 7.47 -9.28
N MET A 20 -9.13 8.41 -10.00
CA MET A 20 -10.56 8.68 -9.91
C MET A 20 -11.29 8.01 -11.06
N GLY A 21 -12.45 7.43 -10.78
CA GLY A 21 -13.33 6.83 -11.79
C GLY A 21 -14.56 6.21 -11.14
N PHE A 22 -15.66 6.17 -11.89
CA PHE A 22 -16.80 5.35 -11.51
C PHE A 22 -16.53 3.89 -11.87
N ILE A 23 -17.11 2.96 -11.11
CA ILE A 23 -17.00 1.53 -11.41
C ILE A 23 -17.68 1.25 -12.75
N GLU A 24 -18.73 2.00 -13.07
CA GLU A 24 -19.48 1.95 -14.31
C GLU A 24 -18.65 2.39 -15.54
N ASP A 25 -17.62 3.23 -15.33
CA ASP A 25 -16.70 3.65 -16.39
C ASP A 25 -15.56 2.65 -16.62
N CYS A 26 -15.48 1.60 -15.79
CA CYS A 26 -14.42 0.59 -15.87
C CYS A 26 -14.72 -0.38 -17.00
N THR A 27 -13.86 -0.40 -18.01
CA THR A 27 -14.02 -1.29 -19.17
C THR A 27 -13.18 -2.56 -19.03
N GLN A 28 -12.08 -2.47 -18.27
CA GLN A 28 -11.15 -3.56 -18.02
C GLN A 28 -10.70 -3.53 -16.55
N ILE A 29 -10.43 -4.70 -15.96
CA ILE A 29 -9.84 -4.77 -14.60
C ILE A 29 -8.47 -4.07 -14.56
N SER A 30 -7.73 -4.10 -15.67
CA SER A 30 -6.44 -3.44 -15.83
C SER A 30 -6.50 -1.92 -15.65
N ASP A 31 -7.68 -1.31 -15.76
CA ASP A 31 -7.86 0.14 -15.62
C ASP A 31 -7.37 0.64 -14.24
N PHE A 32 -7.35 -0.22 -13.22
CA PHE A 32 -6.90 0.11 -11.86
C PHE A 32 -5.67 -0.68 -11.40
N ALA A 33 -5.03 -1.41 -12.32
CA ALA A 33 -3.83 -2.20 -12.02
C ALA A 33 -2.77 -1.34 -11.32
N ARG A 34 -2.54 -0.11 -11.81
CA ARG A 34 -1.56 0.81 -11.24
C ARG A 34 -1.82 1.13 -9.75
N VAL A 35 -3.09 1.33 -9.37
CA VAL A 35 -3.47 1.62 -7.97
C VAL A 35 -3.22 0.40 -7.09
N MET A 36 -3.62 -0.78 -7.56
CA MET A 36 -3.41 -2.03 -6.82
C MET A 36 -1.93 -2.41 -6.73
N ASP A 37 -1.18 -2.27 -7.82
CA ASP A 37 0.24 -2.57 -7.90
C ASP A 37 1.05 -1.69 -6.93
N THR A 38 0.68 -0.42 -6.82
CA THR A 38 1.39 0.52 -5.94
C THR A 38 0.93 0.40 -4.49
N ASN A 39 -0.38 0.57 -4.26
CA ASN A 39 -0.90 0.77 -2.91
C ASN A 39 -1.04 -0.56 -2.16
N PHE A 40 -1.40 -1.64 -2.86
CA PHE A 40 -1.54 -2.95 -2.22
C PHE A 40 -0.28 -3.82 -2.40
N TRP A 41 0.05 -4.18 -3.64
CA TRP A 41 1.15 -5.11 -3.90
C TRP A 41 2.51 -4.53 -3.54
N GLY A 42 2.72 -3.22 -3.72
CA GLY A 42 3.92 -2.52 -3.26
C GLY A 42 4.15 -2.71 -1.76
N PHE A 43 3.11 -2.46 -0.95
CA PHE A 43 3.15 -2.69 0.49
C PHE A 43 3.41 -4.16 0.85
N VAL A 44 2.63 -5.09 0.27
CA VAL A 44 2.77 -6.53 0.54
C VAL A 44 4.18 -7.02 0.24
N ASN A 45 4.73 -6.63 -0.91
CA ASN A 45 6.07 -7.04 -1.31
C ASN A 45 7.13 -6.46 -0.38
N CYS A 46 7.10 -5.16 -0.06
CA CYS A 46 8.03 -4.55 0.89
C CYS A 46 7.97 -5.19 2.28
N SER A 47 6.76 -5.40 2.80
CA SER A 47 6.54 -6.04 4.10
C SER A 47 7.06 -7.47 4.13
N ARG A 48 6.83 -8.27 3.07
CA ARG A 48 7.33 -9.64 2.97
C ARG A 48 8.86 -9.72 3.11
N PHE A 49 9.59 -8.80 2.51
CA PHE A 49 11.05 -8.75 2.64
C PHE A 49 11.53 -8.14 3.97
N ALA A 50 10.79 -7.19 4.55
CA ALA A 50 11.18 -6.51 5.79
C ALA A 50 10.90 -7.33 7.06
N VAL A 51 9.81 -8.11 7.11
CA VAL A 51 9.35 -8.82 8.32
C VAL A 51 10.42 -9.66 9.02
N PRO A 52 11.26 -10.46 8.32
CA PRO A 52 12.33 -11.22 8.98
C PRO A 52 13.32 -10.33 9.73
N HIS A 53 13.65 -9.17 9.16
CA HIS A 53 14.58 -8.20 9.75
C HIS A 53 13.93 -7.45 10.91
N LEU A 54 12.67 -7.01 10.73
CA LEU A 54 11.91 -6.31 11.77
C LEU A 54 11.69 -7.17 13.02
N LYS A 55 11.46 -8.49 12.85
CA LYS A 55 11.37 -9.42 13.99
C LYS A 55 12.69 -9.49 14.78
N LYS A 56 13.83 -9.44 14.09
CA LYS A 56 15.17 -9.47 14.72
C LYS A 56 15.48 -8.16 15.43
N SER A 57 15.19 -7.01 14.80
CA SER A 57 15.43 -5.68 15.36
C SER A 57 14.39 -5.22 16.37
N ARG A 58 13.25 -5.94 16.51
CA ARG A 58 12.04 -5.47 17.21
C ARG A 58 11.49 -4.18 16.60
N GLY A 59 11.65 -4.09 15.30
CA GLY A 59 11.21 -3.00 14.46
C GLY A 59 9.70 -2.91 14.26
N ARG A 60 9.27 -1.87 13.56
CA ARG A 60 7.85 -1.62 13.25
C ARG A 60 7.63 -1.30 11.78
N ILE A 61 6.44 -1.67 11.31
CA ILE A 61 5.89 -1.18 10.04
C ILE A 61 5.02 0.04 10.36
N ILE A 62 5.23 1.13 9.64
CA ILE A 62 4.47 2.38 9.75
C ILE A 62 3.80 2.60 8.40
N VAL A 63 2.47 2.66 8.38
CA VAL A 63 1.69 2.88 7.16
C VAL A 63 1.18 4.31 7.15
N ILE A 64 1.47 5.05 6.08
CA ILE A 64 0.92 6.38 5.85
C ILE A 64 -0.42 6.22 5.13
N SER A 65 -1.47 6.66 5.80
CA SER A 65 -2.86 6.55 5.39
C SER A 65 -3.47 7.94 5.10
N SER A 66 -4.57 7.96 4.37
CA SER A 66 -5.38 9.15 4.06
C SER A 66 -6.75 9.10 4.76
N ALA A 67 -7.29 10.26 5.12
CA ALA A 67 -8.68 10.38 5.60
C ALA A 67 -9.71 9.85 4.59
N CYS A 68 -9.38 9.84 3.29
CA CYS A 68 -10.21 9.27 2.25
C CYS A 68 -10.36 7.73 2.35
N GLU A 69 -9.59 7.07 3.21
CA GLU A 69 -9.72 5.64 3.53
C GLU A 69 -10.79 5.34 4.57
N TRP A 70 -11.30 6.36 5.25
CA TRP A 70 -12.39 6.22 6.24
C TRP A 70 -13.69 6.83 5.73
N LEU A 71 -13.61 7.67 4.70
CA LEU A 71 -14.72 8.35 4.07
C LEU A 71 -14.79 7.95 2.59
N PRO A 72 -15.75 7.09 2.19
CA PRO A 72 -15.91 6.73 0.79
C PRO A 72 -16.43 7.94 0.01
N ILE A 73 -15.52 8.65 -0.65
CA ILE A 73 -15.85 9.75 -1.56
C ILE A 73 -16.19 9.14 -2.93
N PRO A 74 -17.32 9.52 -3.56
CA PRO A 74 -17.65 9.05 -4.91
C PRO A 74 -16.49 9.29 -5.88
N ARG A 75 -16.23 8.30 -6.75
CA ARG A 75 -15.10 8.23 -7.71
C ARG A 75 -13.75 7.80 -7.14
N TYR A 76 -13.59 7.56 -5.83
CA TYR A 76 -12.31 7.14 -5.21
C TYR A 76 -12.25 5.65 -4.81
N GLY A 77 -13.19 4.83 -5.28
CA GLY A 77 -13.37 3.45 -4.79
C GLY A 77 -12.13 2.56 -4.83
N PHE A 78 -11.34 2.61 -5.92
CA PHE A 78 -10.14 1.78 -6.04
C PHE A 78 -8.96 2.30 -5.21
N TYR A 79 -8.84 3.63 -5.06
CA TYR A 79 -7.87 4.24 -4.15
C TYR A 79 -8.14 3.83 -2.70
N TYR A 80 -9.42 3.80 -2.31
CA TYR A 80 -9.86 3.32 -1.00
C TYR A 80 -9.45 1.86 -0.76
N VAL A 81 -9.79 0.95 -1.68
CA VAL A 81 -9.50 -0.49 -1.53
C VAL A 81 -8.00 -0.76 -1.45
N GLY A 82 -7.20 -0.07 -2.27
CA GLY A 82 -5.75 -0.23 -2.30
C GLY A 82 -5.05 0.20 -1.00
N ASN A 83 -5.60 1.17 -0.27
CA ASN A 83 -4.97 1.65 0.95
C ASN A 83 -5.55 1.03 2.24
N VAL A 84 -6.86 0.78 2.30
CA VAL A 84 -7.51 0.16 3.49
C VAL A 84 -6.95 -1.25 3.73
N SER A 85 -6.58 -1.96 2.66
CA SER A 85 -5.93 -3.26 2.76
C SER A 85 -4.53 -3.22 3.39
N GLN A 86 -3.89 -2.06 3.52
CA GLN A 86 -2.63 -1.90 4.25
C GLN A 86 -2.82 -1.81 5.77
N GLN A 87 -4.06 -1.64 6.26
CA GLN A 87 -4.38 -1.49 7.69
C GLN A 87 -4.68 -2.83 8.41
N MET A 88 -4.71 -3.96 7.68
CA MET A 88 -4.88 -5.31 8.23
C MET A 88 -3.54 -5.92 8.66
#